data_AF-A0AAW2BBW1-F1
#
_entry.id   AF-A0AAW2BBW1-F1
#
_cell.length_a   1.000
_cell.length_b   1.000
_cell.length_c   1.000
_cell.angle_alpha   90.00
_cell.angle_beta   90.00
_cell.angle_gamma   90.00
#
_symmetry.space_group_name_H-M   'P 1'
#
loop_
_entity.id
_entity.type
_entity.pdbx_description
1 polymer ?
#
loop_
_entity_poly.entity_id
_entity_poly.type
_entity_poly.pdbx_seq_one_letter_code
_entity_poly.pdbx_strand_id
1 'polypeptide(L)' 'SDVVEAQAAARAIAFALEIGCSFFVLEGDSESVIKTLSSEEESLALFGHVLTSVKSKTNANCIFFSHVCRL' A
#
# COMPACT_ATOMS: atom_id res chain seq x y z
N SER A 1 -12.10 8.21 -2.25
CA SER A 1 -11.23 9.10 -3.05
C SER A 1 -9.83 8.56 -2.89
N ASP A 2 -9.14 8.33 -4.00
CA ASP A 2 -7.86 7.62 -4.04
C ASP A 2 -6.82 8.18 -3.08
N VAL A 3 -6.84 9.50 -2.79
CA VAL A 3 -5.93 10.13 -1.83
C VAL A 3 -6.18 9.63 -0.40
N VAL A 4 -7.44 9.51 0.01
CA VAL A 4 -7.82 9.01 1.34
C VAL A 4 -7.53 7.52 1.46
N GLU A 5 -7.79 6.76 0.40
CA GLU A 5 -7.49 5.32 0.33
C GLU A 5 -5.96 5.07 0.37
N ALA A 6 -5.17 5.90 -0.32
CA ALA A 6 -3.71 5.84 -0.25
C ALA A 6 -3.18 6.17 1.15
N GLN A 7 -3.76 7.15 1.84
CA GLN A 7 -3.40 7.45 3.23
C GLN A 7 -3.77 6.29 4.17
N ALA A 8 -4.93 5.66 3.96
CA ALA A 8 -5.34 4.50 4.73
C ALA A 8 -4.38 3.32 4.52
N ALA A 9 -4.01 3.03 3.26
CA ALA A 9 -3.03 2.02 2.91
C ALA A 9 -1.66 2.30 3.56
N ALA A 10 -1.19 3.56 3.49
CA ALA A 10 0.08 3.96 4.12
C ALA A 10 0.06 3.77 5.65
N ARG A 11 -1.06 4.10 6.31
CA ARG A 11 -1.23 3.87 7.74
C ARG A 11 -1.24 2.38 8.08
N ALA A 12 -1.91 1.54 7.29
CA ALA A 12 -1.95 0.10 7.50
C ALA A 12 -0.56 -0.55 7.37
N ILE A 13 0.22 -0.16 6.36
CA ILE A 13 1.61 -0.62 6.18
C ILE A 13 2.47 -0.19 7.40
N ALA A 14 2.38 1.08 7.80
CA ALA A 14 3.14 1.57 8.95
C ALA A 14 2.76 0.86 10.26
N PHE A 15 1.47 0.58 10.46
CA PHE A 15 0.98 -0.15 11.61
C PHE A 15 1.50 -1.59 11.63
N ALA A 16 1.46 -2.30 10.50
CA ALA A 16 2.00 -3.66 10.39
C ALA A 16 3.50 -3.70 10.74
N LEU A 17 4.28 -2.71 10.29
CA LEU A 17 5.68 -2.57 10.67
C LEU A 17 5.86 -2.32 12.17
N GLU A 18 5.05 -1.44 12.76
CA GLU A 18 5.13 -1.07 14.18
C GLU A 18 4.88 -2.26 15.11
N ILE A 19 3.95 -3.14 14.74
CA ILE A 19 3.64 -4.37 15.49
C ILE A 19 4.61 -5.53 15.18
N GLY A 20 5.61 -5.31 14.33
CA GLY A 20 6.63 -6.31 13.99
C GLY A 20 6.17 -7.38 12.99
N CYS A 21 5.10 -7.13 12.22
CA CYS A 21 4.67 -8.06 11.17
C CYS A 21 5.72 -8.12 10.06
N SER A 22 6.41 -9.26 9.97
CA SER A 22 7.41 -9.51 8.93
C SER A 22 6.80 -9.93 7.60
N PHE A 23 5.54 -10.38 7.58
CA PHE A 23 4.80 -10.79 6.39
C PHE A 23 3.34 -10.41 6.54
N PHE A 24 2.78 -9.68 5.57
CA PHE A 24 1.37 -9.30 5.58
C PHE A 24 0.80 -9.09 4.18
N VAL A 25 -0.52 -9.21 4.07
CA VAL A 25 -1.30 -8.87 2.87
C VAL A 25 -2.05 -7.57 3.17
N LEU A 26 -1.89 -6.58 2.30
CA LEU A 26 -2.70 -5.37 2.34
C LEU A 26 -3.86 -5.51 1.36
N GLU A 27 -5.08 -5.49 1.92
CA GLU A 27 -6.32 -5.61 1.17
C GLU A 27 -7.03 -4.25 1.06
N GLY A 28 -7.65 -3.97 -0.09
CA GLY A 28 -8.43 -2.75 -0.30
C GLY A 28 -9.29 -2.80 -1.55
N ASP A 29 -10.35 -1.99 -1.60
CA ASP A 29 -11.29 -1.89 -2.73
C ASP A 29 -10.87 -0.86 -3.78
N SER A 30 -9.79 -0.12 -3.53
CA SER A 30 -9.25 0.86 -4.46
C SER A 30 -8.24 0.24 -5.42
N GLU A 31 -8.69 -0.03 -6.65
CA GLU A 31 -7.84 -0.62 -7.68
C GLU A 31 -6.63 0.26 -8.01
N SER A 32 -6.82 1.57 -8.08
CA SER A 32 -5.78 2.58 -8.34
C SER A 32 -4.66 2.50 -7.30
N VAL A 33 -5.02 2.46 -6.01
CA VAL A 33 -4.06 2.38 -4.90
C VAL A 33 -3.33 1.03 -4.88
N ILE A 34 -4.06 -0.08 -5.07
CA ILE A 34 -3.48 -1.43 -5.10
C ILE A 34 -2.51 -1.58 -6.28
N LYS A 35 -2.86 -1.09 -7.48
CA LYS A 35 -1.97 -1.11 -8.65
C LYS A 35 -0.71 -0.28 -8.43
N THR A 36 -0.84 0.93 -7.88
CA THR A 36 0.31 1.77 -7.54
C THR A 36 1.23 1.08 -6.52
N LEU A 37 0.66 0.39 -5.53
CA LEU A 37 1.44 -0.35 -4.53
C LEU A 37 2.11 -1.60 -5.09
N SER A 38 1.47 -2.30 -6.02
CA SER A 38 2.05 -3.47 -6.68
C SER A 38 3.12 -3.11 -7.71
N SER A 39 3.08 -1.91 -8.28
CA SER A 39 4.07 -1.46 -9.26
C SER A 39 5.46 -1.25 -8.65
N GLU A 40 6.50 -1.65 -9.38
CA GLU A 40 7.90 -1.32 -9.07
C GLU A 40 8.31 0.05 -9.65
N GLU A 41 7.51 0.60 -10.56
CA GLU A 41 7.74 1.90 -11.18
C GLU A 41 7.24 3.06 -10.32
N GLU A 42 7.94 4.20 -10.37
CA GLU A 42 7.52 5.42 -9.69
C GLU A 42 6.17 5.89 -10.22
N SER A 43 5.17 5.95 -9.34
CA SER A 43 3.82 6.32 -9.74
C SER A 43 3.69 7.83 -9.86
N LEU A 44 3.29 8.33 -11.04
CA LEU A 44 2.97 9.74 -11.31
C LEU A 44 1.66 10.20 -10.65
N ALA A 45 0.97 9.32 -9.92
CA ALA A 45 -0.23 9.65 -9.18
C ALA A 45 0.07 10.69 -8.10
N LEU A 46 -0.89 11.59 -7.83
CA LEU A 46 -0.77 12.62 -6.79
C LEU A 46 -0.40 12.08 -5.41
N PHE A 47 -0.72 10.81 -5.13
CA PHE A 47 -0.42 10.12 -3.88
C PHE A 47 0.75 9.12 -3.97
N GLY A 48 1.38 8.97 -5.15
CA GLY A 48 2.43 7.99 -5.40
C GLY A 48 3.60 8.13 -4.42
N HIS A 49 4.04 9.38 -4.17
CA HIS A 49 5.12 9.68 -3.22
C HIS A 49 4.85 9.20 -1.78
N VAL A 50 3.58 9.25 -1.33
CA VAL A 50 3.19 8.77 0.01
C VAL A 50 3.39 7.26 0.08
N LEU A 51 2.91 6.52 -0.93
CA LEU A 51 2.98 5.06 -0.98
C LEU A 51 4.41 4.56 -1.17
N THR A 52 5.21 5.23 -2.02
CA THR A 52 6.63 4.91 -2.20
C THR A 52 7.44 5.04 -0.90
N SER A 53 7.14 6.06 -0.07
CA SER A 53 7.85 6.30 1.19
C SER A 53 7.60 5.23 2.26
N VAL A 54 6.40 4.62 2.28
CA VAL A 54 6.10 3.51 3.19
C VAL A 54 6.59 2.18 2.62
N LYS A 55 6.47 1.98 1.31
CA LYS A 55 6.95 0.76 0.63
C LYS A 55 8.46 0.59 0.79
N SER A 56 9.24 1.66 0.78
CA SER A 56 10.69 1.62 1.00
C SER A 56 11.10 1.25 2.44
N LYS A 57 10.19 1.34 3.42
CA LYS A 57 10.41 0.90 4.81
C LYS A 57 10.15 -0.59 5.02
N THR A 58 9.59 -1.23 4.01
CA THR A 58 9.23 -2.64 4.00
C THR A 58 10.09 -3.39 3.00
N ASN A 59 10.37 -4.66 3.30
CA ASN A 59 11.04 -5.51 2.33
C ASN A 59 10.02 -5.92 1.25
N ALA A 60 10.31 -5.68 -0.03
CA ALA A 60 9.35 -5.88 -1.12
C ALA A 60 8.87 -7.35 -1.22
N ASN A 61 9.69 -8.30 -0.76
CA ASN A 61 9.35 -9.73 -0.76
C ASN A 61 8.40 -10.16 0.39
N CYS A 62 8.02 -9.21 1.26
CA CYS A 62 7.29 -9.46 2.50
C CYS A 62 5.89 -8.83 2.54
N ILE A 63 5.54 -8.04 1.52
CA ILE A 63 4.21 -7.44 1.39
C ILE A 63 3.55 -7.98 0.13
N PHE A 64 2.30 -8.41 0.27
CA PHE A 64 1.43 -8.72 -0.84
C PHE A 64 0.26 -7.75 -0.88
N PHE A 65 -0.24 -7.45 -2.07
CA PHE A 65 -1.38 -6.55 -2.25
C PHE A 65 -2.51 -7.31 -2.93
N SER A 66 -3.73 -7.14 -2.41
CA SER A 66 -4.92 -7.78 -2.96
C SER A 66 -6.05 -6.78 -3.09
N HIS A 67 -6.64 -6.71 -4.28
CA HIS A 67 -7.86 -5.95 -4.49
C HIS A 67 -9.06 -6.78 -4.06
N VAL A 68 -9.93 -6.20 -3.23
CA VAL A 68 -11.11 -6.89 -2.69
C VAL A 68 -12.36 -6.08 -3.02
N CYS A 69 -13.37 -6.72 -3.61
CA CYS A 69 -14.65 -6.08 -3.90
C CYS A 69 -15.34 -5.66 -2.60
N ARG A 70 -15.87 -4.42 -2.58
CA ARG A 70 -16.75 -3.96 -1.49
C ARG A 70 -18.08 -4.71 -1.58
N LEU A 71 -18.45 -5.42 -0.51
CA LEU A 71 -19.76 -6.07 -0.40
C LEU A 71 -20.87 -5.05 -0.16
#